data_AF-A0A1V9YTK6-F1
#
_entry.id   AF-A0A1V9YTK6-F1
#
_cell.length_a   1.000
_cell.length_b   1.000
_cell.length_c   1.000
_cell.angle_alpha   90.00
_cell.angle_beta   90.00
_cell.angle_gamma   90.00
#
_symmetry.space_group_name_H-M   'P 1'
#
loop_
_entity.id
_entity.type
_entity.pdbx_description
1 polymer ?
#
loop_
_entity_poly.entity_id
_entity_poly.type
_entity_poly.pdbx_seq_one_letter_code
_entity_poly.pdbx_strand_id
1 'polypeptide(L)'
;MPQATATCDARLAHLVYRGVMTGVLWTISVDGYEHLVQVEKGAATLNLKQLARTAGRNGGAFALFLGTFGGVSCAAENLRGTRDWKNTFLGGFSAGLLLTTKANPTALSSIRATFMTATICGAFASVFGEFSNPE
;
A
#
# COMPACT_ATOMS: atom_id res chain seq x y z
N MET A 1 -3.41 -27.39 -10.95
CA MET A 1 -3.76 -25.95 -10.97
C MET A 1 -4.39 -25.39 -9.67
N PRO A 2 -5.05 -26.14 -8.76
CA PRO A 2 -5.68 -25.53 -7.57
C PRO A 2 -4.72 -25.15 -6.43
N GLN A 3 -3.47 -25.64 -6.42
CA GLN A 3 -2.50 -25.31 -5.37
C GLN A 3 -1.91 -23.89 -5.51
N ALA A 4 -1.69 -23.39 -6.73
CA ALA A 4 -1.08 -22.08 -6.95
C ALA A 4 -2.03 -20.92 -6.56
N THR A 5 -3.33 -21.08 -6.78
CA THR A 5 -4.35 -20.10 -6.40
C THR A 5 -4.55 -20.03 -4.89
N ALA A 6 -4.57 -21.18 -4.20
CA ALA A 6 -4.69 -21.24 -2.74
C ALA A 6 -3.52 -20.56 -2.01
N THR A 7 -2.28 -20.69 -2.53
CA THR A 7 -1.11 -20.01 -1.96
C THR A 7 -1.12 -18.50 -2.21
N CYS A 8 -1.72 -18.09 -3.33
CA CYS A 8 -1.81 -16.69 -3.72
C CYS A 8 -2.81 -15.93 -2.84
N ASP A 9 -3.96 -16.53 -2.58
CA ASP A 9 -5.04 -15.91 -1.79
C ASP A 9 -4.62 -15.73 -0.33
N ALA A 10 -3.92 -16.71 0.25
CA ALA A 10 -3.33 -16.60 1.59
C ALA A 10 -2.27 -15.49 1.68
N ARG A 11 -1.43 -15.36 0.64
CA ARG A 11 -0.39 -14.31 0.58
C ARG A 11 -1.02 -12.92 0.43
N LEU A 12 -2.07 -12.80 -0.37
CA LEU A 12 -2.85 -11.58 -0.52
C LEU A 12 -3.50 -11.17 0.81
N ALA A 13 -4.17 -12.09 1.48
CA ALA A 13 -4.80 -11.83 2.78
C ALA A 13 -3.79 -11.35 3.82
N HIS A 14 -2.61 -11.96 3.86
CA HIS A 14 -1.53 -11.54 4.76
C HIS A 14 -0.98 -10.15 4.41
N LEU A 15 -0.85 -9.81 3.12
CA LEU A 15 -0.45 -8.48 2.66
C LEU A 15 -1.49 -7.41 3.04
N VAL A 16 -2.77 -7.70 2.85
CA VAL A 16 -3.87 -6.81 3.24
C VAL A 16 -3.87 -6.58 4.75
N TYR A 17 -3.74 -7.64 5.54
CA TYR A 17 -3.65 -7.55 7.00
C TYR A 17 -2.47 -6.69 7.45
N ARG A 18 -1.28 -6.91 6.87
CA ARG A 18 -0.10 -6.07 7.12
C ARG A 18 -0.37 -4.62 6.74
N GLY A 19 -1.07 -4.37 5.65
CA GLY A 19 -1.43 -3.02 5.20
C GLY A 19 -2.33 -2.31 6.19
N VAL A 20 -3.37 -2.97 6.66
CA VAL A 20 -4.26 -2.43 7.70
C VAL A 20 -3.47 -2.07 8.96
N MET A 21 -2.65 -2.99 9.46
CA MET A 21 -1.88 -2.77 10.69
C MET A 21 -0.87 -1.63 10.54
N THR A 22 -0.11 -1.60 9.44
CA THR A 22 0.84 -0.52 9.16
C THR A 22 0.12 0.83 9.05
N GLY A 23 -1.03 0.89 8.37
CA GLY A 23 -1.79 2.13 8.22
C GLY A 23 -2.37 2.65 9.54
N VAL A 24 -2.85 1.75 10.41
CA VAL A 24 -3.34 2.12 11.74
C VAL A 24 -2.19 2.58 12.63
N LEU A 25 -1.08 1.83 12.67
CA LEU A 25 0.10 2.16 13.45
C LEU A 25 0.68 3.50 13.04
N TRP A 26 0.83 3.75 11.73
CA TRP A 26 1.30 5.02 11.18
C TRP A 26 0.44 6.19 11.66
N THR A 27 -0.88 6.06 11.61
CA THR A 27 -1.77 7.14 12.08
C THR A 27 -1.71 7.36 13.58
N ILE A 28 -1.66 6.32 14.39
CA ILE A 28 -1.56 6.50 15.85
C ILE A 28 -0.24 7.17 16.23
N SER A 29 0.85 6.81 15.56
CA SER A 29 2.18 7.34 15.87
C SER A 29 2.44 8.73 15.28
N VAL A 30 2.08 8.99 14.02
CA VAL A 30 2.35 10.28 13.36
C VAL A 30 1.20 11.25 13.59
N ASP A 31 -0.02 10.94 13.12
CA ASP A 31 -1.17 11.85 13.24
C ASP A 31 -1.55 12.05 14.72
N GLY A 32 -1.41 11.00 15.54
CA GLY A 32 -1.62 11.08 16.99
C GLY A 32 -0.63 12.02 17.66
N TYR A 33 0.66 11.95 17.31
CA TYR A 33 1.68 12.83 17.88
C TYR A 33 1.45 14.29 17.48
N GLU A 34 1.16 14.56 16.20
CA GLU A 34 0.85 15.93 15.76
C GLU A 34 -0.39 16.50 16.45
N HIS A 35 -1.43 15.69 16.64
CA HIS A 35 -2.61 16.12 17.39
C HIS A 35 -2.31 16.37 18.87
N LEU A 36 -1.49 15.53 19.51
CA LEU A 36 -1.08 15.74 20.90
C LEU A 36 -0.31 17.06 21.06
N VAL A 37 0.61 17.35 20.14
CA VAL A 37 1.36 18.63 20.13
C VAL A 37 0.43 19.83 19.96
N GLN A 38 -0.63 19.71 19.15
CA GLN A 38 -1.61 20.79 18.99
C GLN A 38 -2.50 20.98 20.22
N VAL A 39 -2.86 19.89 20.91
CA VAL A 39 -3.62 19.92 22.16
C VAL A 39 -2.79 20.56 23.27
N GLU A 40 -1.50 20.21 23.37
CA GLU A 40 -0.57 20.81 24.33
C GLU A 40 -0.42 22.32 24.13
N LYS A 41 -0.44 22.78 22.87
CA LYS A 41 -0.43 24.21 22.51
C LYS A 41 -1.80 24.90 22.69
N GLY A 42 -2.83 24.19 23.15
CA GLY A 42 -4.19 24.72 23.34
C GLY A 42 -4.94 25.02 22.03
N ALA A 43 -4.41 24.58 20.89
CA ALA A 43 -4.98 24.87 19.57
C ALA A 43 -6.07 23.87 19.16
N ALA A 44 -6.17 22.72 19.82
CA ALA A 44 -7.12 21.66 19.48
C ALA A 44 -7.61 20.88 20.71
N THR A 45 -8.78 20.25 20.59
CA THR A 45 -9.31 19.31 21.57
C THR A 45 -9.01 17.87 21.14
N LEU A 46 -8.65 17.01 22.09
CA LEU A 46 -8.34 15.60 21.82
C LEU A 46 -9.61 14.83 21.39
N ASN A 47 -9.75 14.55 20.10
CA ASN A 47 -10.93 13.88 19.55
C ASN A 47 -10.59 12.46 19.06
N LEU A 48 -10.71 11.49 19.97
CA LEU A 48 -10.46 10.07 19.71
C LEU A 48 -11.30 9.52 18.56
N LYS A 49 -12.53 10.02 18.35
CA LYS A 49 -13.41 9.57 17.26
C LYS A 49 -12.85 9.98 15.89
N GLN A 50 -12.25 11.17 15.81
CA GLN A 50 -11.60 11.64 14.60
C GLN A 50 -10.32 10.86 14.33
N LEU A 51 -9.52 10.59 15.37
CA LEU A 51 -8.32 9.75 15.25
C LEU A 51 -8.66 8.33 14.76
N ALA A 52 -9.69 7.69 15.35
CA ALA A 52 -10.14 6.36 14.90
C ALA A 52 -10.65 6.37 13.45
N ARG A 53 -11.34 7.43 13.04
CA ARG A 53 -11.80 7.60 11.65
C ARG A 53 -10.62 7.78 10.68
N THR A 54 -9.63 8.57 11.04
CA THR A 54 -8.40 8.76 10.25
C THR A 54 -7.61 7.45 10.18
N ALA A 55 -7.49 6.72 11.29
CA ALA A 55 -6.81 5.43 11.34
C ALA A 55 -7.50 4.39 10.47
N GLY A 56 -8.84 4.32 10.50
CA GLY A 56 -9.61 3.47 9.61
C GLY A 56 -9.45 3.85 8.14
N ARG A 57 -9.43 5.16 7.82
CA ARG A 57 -9.23 5.65 6.45
C ARG A 57 -7.85 5.30 5.92
N ASN A 58 -6.81 5.52 6.71
CA ASN A 58 -5.43 5.25 6.33
C ASN A 58 -5.15 3.74 6.31
N GLY A 59 -5.63 2.98 7.29
CA GLY A 59 -5.62 1.52 7.28
C GLY A 59 -6.28 0.96 6.00
N GLY A 60 -7.43 1.48 5.60
CA GLY A 60 -8.08 1.13 4.34
C GLY A 60 -7.28 1.53 3.10
N ALA A 61 -6.58 2.67 3.12
CA ALA A 61 -5.72 3.09 2.01
C ALA A 61 -4.50 2.16 1.84
N PHE A 62 -3.83 1.79 2.93
CA PHE A 62 -2.71 0.85 2.91
C PHE A 62 -3.17 -0.58 2.57
N ALA A 63 -4.36 -1.00 3.02
CA ALA A 63 -4.97 -2.25 2.63
C ALA A 63 -5.21 -2.33 1.12
N LEU A 64 -5.74 -1.26 0.53
CA LEU A 64 -5.92 -1.18 -0.92
C LEU A 64 -4.58 -1.20 -1.65
N PHE A 65 -3.58 -0.45 -1.18
CA PHE A 65 -2.25 -0.43 -1.78
C PHE A 65 -1.60 -1.83 -1.80
N LEU A 66 -1.51 -2.49 -0.65
CA LEU A 66 -0.90 -3.82 -0.55
C LEU A 66 -1.78 -4.92 -1.17
N GLY A 67 -3.11 -4.73 -1.16
CA GLY A 67 -4.05 -5.60 -1.85
C GLY A 67 -3.88 -5.53 -3.37
N THR A 68 -3.76 -4.34 -3.95
CA THR A 68 -3.47 -4.17 -5.39
C THR A 68 -2.11 -4.74 -5.74
N PHE A 69 -1.08 -4.47 -4.93
CA PHE A 69 0.25 -5.06 -5.10
C PHE A 69 0.17 -6.60 -5.14
N GLY A 70 -0.39 -7.21 -4.10
CA GLY A 70 -0.51 -8.66 -4.00
C GLY A 70 -1.38 -9.26 -5.11
N GLY A 71 -2.49 -8.63 -5.45
CA GLY A 71 -3.44 -9.10 -6.46
C GLY A 71 -2.86 -9.06 -7.86
N VAL A 72 -2.17 -7.96 -8.22
CA VAL A 72 -1.54 -7.83 -9.54
C VAL A 72 -0.32 -8.72 -9.67
N SER A 73 0.52 -8.83 -8.64
CA SER A 73 1.64 -9.78 -8.65
C SER A 73 1.14 -11.22 -8.77
N CYS A 74 0.08 -11.57 -8.05
CA CYS A 74 -0.56 -12.89 -8.14
C CYS A 74 -1.12 -13.17 -9.53
N ALA A 75 -1.86 -12.22 -10.11
CA ALA A 75 -2.42 -12.36 -11.45
C ALA A 75 -1.32 -12.51 -12.51
N ALA A 76 -0.23 -11.75 -12.37
CA ALA A 76 0.93 -11.86 -13.26
C ALA A 76 1.65 -13.20 -13.13
N GLU A 77 1.83 -13.71 -11.90
CA GLU A 77 2.38 -15.04 -11.64
C GLU A 77 1.49 -16.13 -12.26
N ASN A 78 0.17 -16.05 -12.10
CA ASN A 78 -0.75 -17.04 -12.63
C ASN A 78 -0.84 -17.02 -14.16
N LEU A 79 -0.74 -15.85 -14.79
CA LEU A 79 -0.76 -15.71 -16.25
C LEU A 79 0.54 -16.17 -16.91
N ARG A 80 1.69 -15.97 -16.27
CA ARG A 80 3.00 -16.35 -16.83
C ARG A 80 3.50 -17.72 -16.38
N GLY A 81 3.02 -18.23 -15.26
CA GLY A 81 3.54 -19.45 -14.64
C GLY A 81 4.97 -19.32 -14.10
N THR A 82 5.56 -18.12 -14.12
CA THR A 82 6.90 -17.82 -13.59
C THR A 82 6.80 -16.81 -12.47
N ARG A 83 7.71 -16.87 -11.50
CA ARG A 83 7.78 -15.95 -10.36
C ARG A 83 9.08 -15.16 -10.42
N ASP A 84 9.02 -14.04 -11.13
CA ASP A 84 10.17 -13.17 -11.40
C ASP A 84 9.98 -11.76 -10.81
N TRP A 85 11.07 -11.00 -10.72
CA TRP A 85 11.06 -9.57 -10.30
C TRP A 85 10.08 -8.70 -11.11
N LYS A 86 9.76 -9.10 -12.34
CA LYS A 86 8.81 -8.42 -13.23
C LYS A 86 7.38 -8.42 -12.65
N ASN A 87 6.98 -9.50 -11.98
CA ASN A 87 5.64 -9.61 -11.40
C ASN A 87 5.51 -8.72 -10.16
N THR A 88 6.59 -8.61 -9.39
CA THR A 88 6.70 -7.71 -8.23
C THR A 88 6.75 -6.25 -8.68
N PHE A 89 7.47 -5.94 -9.77
CA PHE A 89 7.49 -4.62 -10.37
C PHE A 89 6.08 -4.17 -10.81
N LEU A 90 5.36 -5.03 -11.55
CA LEU A 90 4.00 -4.76 -12.02
C LEU A 90 3.03 -4.53 -10.85
N GLY A 91 3.16 -5.33 -9.78
CA GLY A 91 2.41 -5.12 -8.54
C GLY A 91 2.71 -3.77 -7.91
N GLY A 92 3.99 -3.41 -7.76
CA GLY A 92 4.38 -2.13 -7.14
C GLY A 92 3.98 -0.92 -7.98
N PHE A 93 4.11 -1.03 -9.30
CA PHE A 93 3.73 0.00 -10.25
C PHE A 93 2.22 0.27 -10.23
N SER A 94 1.40 -0.79 -10.32
CA SER A 94 -0.06 -0.68 -10.27
C SER A 94 -0.56 -0.12 -8.93
N ALA A 95 0.04 -0.54 -7.81
CA ALA A 95 -0.29 -0.02 -6.50
C ALA A 95 0.08 1.47 -6.36
N GLY A 96 1.24 1.91 -6.86
CA GLY A 96 1.65 3.32 -6.85
C GLY A 96 0.78 4.22 -7.74
N LEU A 97 0.27 3.67 -8.84
CA LEU A 97 -0.68 4.34 -9.72
C LEU A 97 -2.07 4.50 -9.05
N LEU A 98 -2.48 3.51 -8.24
CA LEU A 98 -3.71 3.58 -7.45
C LEU A 98 -3.65 4.66 -6.34
N LEU A 99 -2.50 4.83 -5.68
CA LEU A 99 -2.33 5.83 -4.62
C LEU A 99 -2.55 7.26 -5.12
N THR A 100 -2.01 7.56 -6.29
CA THR A 100 -1.97 8.91 -6.86
C THR A 100 -3.28 9.29 -7.54
N THR A 101 -3.97 8.32 -8.14
CA THR A 101 -5.31 8.52 -8.71
C THR A 101 -6.38 8.79 -7.65
N LYS A 102 -6.25 8.20 -6.45
CA LYS A 102 -7.22 8.41 -5.35
C LYS A 102 -6.99 9.72 -4.57
N ALA A 103 -5.77 10.28 -4.62
CA ALA A 103 -5.41 11.46 -3.84
C ALA A 103 -5.88 12.80 -4.43
N ASN A 104 -6.11 12.91 -5.75
CA ASN A 104 -6.69 14.11 -6.37
C ASN A 104 -7.19 13.86 -7.82
N PRO A 105 -8.50 14.00 -8.12
CA PRO A 105 -9.02 13.90 -9.49
C PRO A 105 -8.60 15.10 -10.38
N THR A 106 -8.20 16.21 -9.79
CA THR A 106 -7.66 17.41 -10.47
C THR A 106 -6.13 17.37 -10.65
N ALA A 107 -5.43 16.36 -10.11
CA ALA A 107 -3.97 16.19 -10.22
C ALA A 107 -3.53 15.46 -11.50
N LEU A 108 -4.35 15.47 -12.55
CA LEU A 108 -3.89 15.24 -13.92
C LEU A 108 -2.80 16.23 -14.35
N SER A 109 -2.56 17.31 -13.59
CA SER A 109 -1.42 18.23 -13.78
C SER A 109 -0.06 17.61 -13.47
N SER A 110 0.02 16.41 -12.89
CA SER A 110 1.29 15.71 -12.76
C SER A 110 1.17 14.21 -13.02
N ILE A 111 0.79 13.87 -14.26
CA ILE A 111 1.07 12.55 -14.86
C ILE A 111 2.52 12.12 -14.53
N ARG A 112 3.44 13.09 -14.52
CA ARG A 112 4.83 12.90 -14.10
C ARG A 112 4.96 12.43 -12.65
N ALA A 113 4.29 13.05 -11.68
CA ALA A 113 4.33 12.60 -10.28
C ALA A 113 3.71 11.22 -10.13
N THR A 114 2.57 10.97 -10.77
CA THR A 114 1.91 9.64 -10.77
C THR A 114 2.84 8.56 -11.31
N PHE A 115 3.46 8.82 -12.46
CA PHE A 115 4.41 7.90 -13.07
C PHE A 115 5.65 7.71 -12.20
N MET A 116 6.20 8.78 -11.63
CA MET A 116 7.36 8.69 -10.71
C MET A 116 7.03 7.88 -9.45
N THR A 117 5.87 8.09 -8.83
CA THR A 117 5.45 7.30 -7.68
C THR A 117 5.28 5.83 -8.06
N ALA A 118 4.63 5.56 -9.20
CA ALA A 118 4.47 4.20 -9.70
C ALA A 118 5.81 3.52 -10.00
N THR A 119 6.76 4.21 -10.65
CA THR A 119 8.08 3.64 -10.93
C THR A 119 8.92 3.42 -9.68
N ILE A 120 8.87 4.34 -8.70
CA ILE A 120 9.56 4.17 -7.42
C ILE A 120 8.99 2.97 -6.66
N CYS A 121 7.66 2.86 -6.55
CA CYS A 121 7.01 1.71 -5.92
C CYS A 121 7.32 0.40 -6.65
N GLY A 122 7.32 0.41 -7.98
CA GLY A 122 7.70 -0.74 -8.80
C GLY A 122 9.14 -1.16 -8.60
N ALA A 123 10.09 -0.21 -8.65
CA ALA A 123 11.51 -0.47 -8.49
C ALA A 123 11.85 -0.98 -7.08
N PHE A 124 11.26 -0.38 -6.05
CA PHE A 124 11.40 -0.88 -4.69
C PHE A 124 10.87 -2.32 -4.59
N ALA A 125 9.66 -2.57 -5.10
CA ALA A 125 9.06 -3.89 -5.07
C ALA A 125 9.88 -4.95 -5.84
N SER A 126 10.50 -4.61 -6.97
CA SER A 126 11.33 -5.55 -7.72
C SER A 126 12.60 -5.94 -6.95
N VAL A 127 13.25 -4.98 -6.30
CA VAL A 127 14.45 -5.22 -5.50
C VAL A 127 14.14 -6.14 -4.31
N PHE A 128 13.09 -5.83 -3.54
CA PHE A 128 12.67 -6.68 -2.42
C PHE A 128 12.10 -8.04 -2.88
N GLY A 129 11.55 -8.09 -4.09
CA GLY A 129 11.10 -9.31 -4.74
C GLY A 129 12.25 -10.29 -4.98
N GLU A 130 13.39 -9.79 -5.47
CA GLU A 130 14.59 -10.63 -5.65
C GLU A 130 15.18 -11.07 -4.31
N PHE A 131 15.29 -10.18 -3.32
CA PHE A 131 15.77 -10.58 -1.99
C PHE A 131 14.88 -11.63 -1.30
N SER A 132 13.57 -11.65 -1.62
CA SER A 132 12.64 -12.64 -1.05
C SER A 132 12.59 -13.96 -1.82
N ASN A 133 13.24 -14.06 -2.98
CA ASN A 133 13.37 -15.26 -3.80
C ASN A 133 14.85 -15.42 -4.18
N PRO A 134 15.76 -15.67 -3.21
CA PRO A 134 17.10 -16.13 -3.58
C PRO A 134 16.93 -17.48 -4.31
N GLU A 135 17.52 -17.58 -5.49
CA GLU A 135 17.54 -18.80 -6.31
C GLU A 135 18.03 -20.02 -5.53
#